data_AF-A0AB74CHB1-F1
#
_entry.id   AF-A0AB74CHB1-F1
#
_cell.length_a   1.000
_cell.length_b   1.000
_cell.length_c   1.000
_cell.angle_alpha   90.00
_cell.angle_beta   90.00
_cell.angle_gamma   90.00
#
_symmetry.space_group_name_H-M   'P 1'
#
loop_
_entity.id
_entity.type
_entity.pdbx_description
1 polymer ?
#
loop_
_entity_poly.entity_id
_entity_poly.type
_entity_poly.pdbx_seq_one_letter_code
_entity_poly.pdbx_strand_id
1 'polypeptide(L)'
;MSSVQSFPEIHNGLFVAPLPMIDYACLEAKDTEETQRLLDACKTHGFFYLNLKNSGTILDDWQQVLRIMETYFSQDLMTKMEDDRHSDTYGSSYEPCGTSAGAIHGTLDFYETLKIARSEMYGKAPSLPQAAKDNLELFDRFLRACDTITTTILARLSDLFNLIPGSRFEDKHRPGGKSRSTLTLFRYPKQETQDNKVGHNKHTDIGTLTLLFSEQWGLQVLSPETSEWNFVAPMQDHAVVNVGDSLRFLSGNVLKSCVHRVAPPNVSGRQEEHRYSIAYFLRAEDVVQYKDSKGRVISARDWHDEKYGVFRLSHDESNSDRILTGGMEKGEEFIVS
;
A
#
# COMPACT_ATOMS: atom_id res chain seq x y z
N MET A 1 -31.35 3.97 0.08
CA MET A 1 -30.64 4.70 1.13
C MET A 1 -29.81 3.69 1.90
N SER A 2 -28.58 3.44 1.45
CA SER A 2 -27.65 2.59 2.19
C SER A 2 -27.15 3.42 3.37
N SER A 3 -27.33 2.92 4.60
CA SER A 3 -26.74 3.54 5.78
C SER A 3 -25.22 3.52 5.61
N VAL A 4 -24.61 4.68 5.38
CA VAL A 4 -23.16 4.82 5.41
C VAL A 4 -22.71 4.37 6.79
N GLN A 5 -22.03 3.23 6.85
CA GLN A 5 -21.54 2.66 8.09
C GLN A 5 -20.34 3.52 8.52
N SER A 6 -20.61 4.58 9.28
CA SER A 6 -19.58 5.46 9.83
C SER A 6 -18.97 4.82 11.08
N PHE A 7 -17.66 4.66 11.11
CA PHE A 7 -16.97 4.36 12.36
C PHE A 7 -17.07 5.57 13.29
N PRO A 8 -17.22 5.36 14.61
CA PRO A 8 -17.14 6.45 15.56
C PRO A 8 -15.75 7.08 15.47
N GLU A 9 -15.66 8.40 15.58
CA GLU A 9 -14.40 9.16 15.58
C GLU A 9 -13.42 8.66 16.66
N ILE A 10 -13.94 8.02 17.71
CA ILE A 10 -13.16 7.33 18.74
C ILE A 10 -13.69 5.90 18.93
N HIS A 11 -12.81 4.90 18.79
CA HIS A 11 -13.09 3.49 19.08
C HIS A 11 -12.14 2.97 20.15
N ASN A 12 -12.66 2.58 21.33
CA ASN A 12 -11.85 2.11 22.47
C ASN A 12 -10.69 3.06 22.84
N GLY A 13 -10.91 4.38 22.72
CA GLY A 13 -9.90 5.41 22.98
C GLY A 13 -8.93 5.71 21.83
N LEU A 14 -9.10 5.05 20.67
CA LEU A 14 -8.34 5.31 19.46
C LEU A 14 -9.08 6.29 18.56
N PHE A 15 -8.40 7.35 18.12
CA PHE A 15 -8.93 8.22 17.07
C PHE A 15 -8.94 7.50 15.73
N VAL A 16 -10.09 7.50 15.07
CA VAL A 16 -10.33 6.78 13.81
C VAL A 16 -10.44 7.77 12.66
N ALA A 17 -9.73 7.51 11.57
CA ALA A 17 -9.77 8.34 10.38
C ALA A 17 -11.16 8.23 9.70
N PRO A 18 -11.85 9.35 9.45
CA PRO A 18 -13.17 9.35 8.82
C PRO A 18 -13.02 9.19 7.29
N LEU A 19 -12.51 8.04 6.85
CA LEU A 19 -12.26 7.79 5.43
C LEU A 19 -13.56 7.54 4.65
N PRO A 20 -13.71 8.08 3.43
CA PRO A 20 -14.83 7.78 2.56
C PRO A 20 -14.90 6.29 2.22
N MET A 21 -16.11 5.80 1.97
CA MET A 21 -16.38 4.47 1.47
C MET A 21 -16.78 4.52 0.01
N ILE A 22 -16.13 3.69 -0.80
CA ILE A 22 -16.35 3.55 -2.24
C ILE A 22 -16.84 2.13 -2.53
N ASP A 23 -17.93 1.98 -3.29
CA ASP A 23 -18.45 0.69 -3.72
C ASP A 23 -17.85 0.26 -5.06
N TYR A 24 -17.09 -0.83 -5.06
CA TYR A 24 -16.42 -1.30 -6.27
C TYR A 24 -17.40 -1.73 -7.37
N ALA A 25 -18.53 -2.36 -7.02
CA ALA A 25 -19.51 -2.80 -8.01
C ALA A 25 -20.17 -1.60 -8.70
N CYS A 26 -20.37 -0.49 -7.99
CA CYS A 26 -20.82 0.77 -8.56
C CYS A 26 -19.76 1.38 -9.51
N LEU A 27 -18.46 1.28 -9.19
CA LEU A 27 -17.40 1.71 -10.12
C LEU A 27 -17.38 0.84 -11.39
N GLU A 28 -17.59 -0.47 -11.29
CA GLU A 28 -17.69 -1.36 -12.46
C GLU A 28 -18.92 -1.02 -13.33
N ALA A 29 -20.04 -0.69 -12.68
CA ALA A 29 -21.25 -0.21 -13.35
C ALA A 29 -21.12 1.21 -13.93
N LYS A 30 -19.97 1.86 -13.74
CA LYS A 30 -19.70 3.26 -14.14
C LYS A 30 -20.70 4.25 -13.54
N ASP A 31 -21.13 3.98 -12.30
CA ASP A 31 -21.98 4.89 -11.56
C ASP A 31 -21.32 6.26 -11.41
N THR A 32 -22.04 7.32 -11.77
CA THR A 32 -21.48 8.68 -11.84
C THR A 32 -21.28 9.28 -10.44
N GLU A 33 -22.20 9.03 -9.52
CA GLU A 33 -22.10 9.55 -8.14
C GLU A 33 -20.94 8.86 -7.40
N GLU A 34 -20.79 7.55 -7.58
CA GLU A 34 -19.69 6.78 -7.00
C GLU A 34 -18.34 7.20 -7.57
N THR A 35 -18.28 7.40 -8.88
CA THR A 35 -17.07 7.86 -9.57
C THR A 35 -16.67 9.27 -9.10
N GLN A 36 -17.64 10.15 -8.85
CA GLN A 36 -17.38 11.47 -8.27
C GLN A 36 -16.89 11.37 -6.82
N ARG A 37 -17.50 10.50 -5.99
CA ARG A 37 -17.07 10.26 -4.61
C ARG A 37 -15.64 9.72 -4.56
N LEU A 38 -15.27 8.84 -5.49
CA LEU A 38 -13.90 8.35 -5.64
C LEU A 38 -12.92 9.50 -5.92
N LEU A 39 -13.25 10.40 -6.85
CA LEU A 39 -12.42 11.56 -7.15
C LEU A 39 -12.24 12.47 -5.92
N ASP A 40 -13.34 12.74 -5.21
CA ASP A 40 -13.32 13.57 -4.02
C ASP A 40 -12.45 12.94 -2.93
N ALA A 41 -12.60 11.64 -2.67
CA ALA A 41 -11.77 10.90 -1.72
C ALA A 41 -10.27 10.97 -2.07
N CYS A 42 -9.91 10.78 -3.35
CA CYS A 42 -8.53 10.90 -3.82
C CYS A 42 -7.97 12.32 -3.70
N LYS A 43 -8.81 13.36 -3.82
CA LYS A 43 -8.41 14.77 -3.69
C LYS A 43 -8.31 15.24 -2.24
N THR A 44 -9.18 14.76 -1.36
CA THR A 44 -9.25 15.25 0.03
C THR A 44 -8.37 14.43 0.95
N HIS A 45 -8.53 13.09 0.92
CA HIS A 45 -7.92 12.17 1.87
C HIS A 45 -6.78 11.34 1.28
N GLY A 46 -6.75 11.11 -0.03
CA GLY A 46 -5.78 10.18 -0.65
C GLY A 46 -5.91 8.72 -0.22
N PHE A 47 -6.89 8.41 0.64
CA PHE A 47 -7.23 7.12 1.21
C PHE A 47 -8.75 6.95 1.20
N PHE A 48 -9.22 5.72 1.00
CA PHE A 48 -10.63 5.36 1.12
C PHE A 48 -10.80 3.86 1.39
N TYR A 49 -11.94 3.49 1.96
CA TYR A 49 -12.38 2.10 1.99
C TYR A 49 -12.99 1.73 0.66
N LEU A 50 -12.66 0.55 0.16
CA LEU A 50 -13.27 -0.04 -1.04
C LEU A 50 -14.08 -1.27 -0.62
N ASN A 51 -15.41 -1.18 -0.74
CA ASN A 51 -16.32 -2.29 -0.51
C ASN A 51 -16.17 -3.33 -1.64
N LEU A 52 -15.81 -4.56 -1.26
CA LEU A 52 -15.56 -5.67 -2.18
C LEU A 52 -16.58 -6.82 -2.05
N LYS A 53 -17.68 -6.61 -1.31
CA LYS A 53 -18.66 -7.66 -0.99
C LYS A 53 -19.23 -8.40 -2.20
N ASN A 54 -19.36 -7.71 -3.33
CA ASN A 54 -19.90 -8.28 -4.58
C ASN A 54 -18.83 -8.43 -5.67
N SER A 55 -17.55 -8.52 -5.29
CA SER A 55 -16.40 -8.43 -6.21
C SER A 55 -15.76 -9.78 -6.49
N GLY A 56 -16.57 -10.75 -6.92
CA GLY A 56 -16.10 -12.09 -7.28
C GLY A 56 -15.50 -12.87 -6.11
N THR A 57 -14.36 -13.53 -6.32
CA THR A 57 -13.71 -14.41 -5.32
C THR A 57 -12.70 -13.70 -4.43
N ILE A 58 -12.44 -12.39 -4.62
CA ILE A 58 -11.26 -11.74 -4.03
C ILE A 58 -11.21 -11.81 -2.51
N LEU A 59 -12.36 -11.72 -1.83
CA LEU A 59 -12.44 -11.83 -0.38
C LEU A 59 -12.12 -13.25 0.10
N ASP A 60 -12.57 -14.29 -0.60
CA ASP A 60 -12.22 -15.68 -0.27
C ASP A 60 -10.74 -15.97 -0.58
N ASP A 61 -10.25 -15.45 -1.71
CA ASP A 61 -8.84 -15.56 -2.09
C ASP A 61 -7.94 -14.88 -1.07
N TRP A 62 -8.32 -13.70 -0.57
CA TRP A 62 -7.63 -13.03 0.54
C TRP A 62 -7.55 -13.94 1.77
N GLN A 63 -8.66 -14.54 2.19
CA GLN A 63 -8.69 -15.44 3.35
C GLN A 63 -7.82 -16.70 3.14
N GLN A 64 -7.77 -17.24 1.92
CA GLN A 64 -6.87 -18.34 1.58
C GLN A 64 -5.39 -17.92 1.66
N VAL A 65 -5.05 -16.74 1.15
CA VAL A 65 -3.67 -16.22 1.23
C VAL A 65 -3.26 -15.94 2.68
N LEU A 66 -4.16 -15.44 3.53
CA LEU A 66 -3.89 -15.28 4.98
C LEU A 66 -3.51 -16.60 5.65
N ARG A 67 -4.20 -17.71 5.36
CA ARG A 67 -3.86 -19.03 5.89
C ARG A 67 -2.47 -19.52 5.42
N ILE A 68 -2.12 -19.21 4.18
CA ILE A 68 -0.77 -19.49 3.65
C ILE A 68 0.27 -18.64 4.39
N MET A 69 -0.03 -17.36 4.65
CA MET A 69 0.86 -16.47 5.39
C MET A 69 1.12 -16.97 6.81
N GLU A 70 0.08 -17.41 7.53
CA GLU A 70 0.23 -17.98 8.87
C GLU A 70 1.21 -19.17 8.86
N THR A 71 1.04 -20.09 7.91
CA THR A 71 1.91 -21.25 7.74
C THR A 71 3.33 -20.81 7.37
N TYR A 72 3.48 -19.94 6.37
CA TYR A 72 4.77 -19.47 5.88
C TYR A 72 5.58 -18.77 6.97
N PHE A 73 4.99 -17.77 7.63
CA PHE A 73 5.72 -16.97 8.60
C PHE A 73 5.96 -17.72 9.93
N SER A 74 5.24 -18.80 10.22
CA SER A 74 5.49 -19.67 11.38
C SER A 74 6.78 -20.50 11.26
N GLN A 75 7.33 -20.62 10.05
CA GLN A 75 8.60 -21.31 9.82
C GLN A 75 9.76 -20.59 10.52
N ASP A 76 10.83 -21.34 10.78
CA ASP A 76 12.05 -20.75 11.32
C ASP A 76 12.70 -19.78 10.32
N LEU A 77 13.55 -18.90 10.85
CA LEU A 77 14.17 -17.86 10.04
C LEU A 77 15.02 -18.45 8.92
N MET A 78 15.72 -19.57 9.14
CA MET A 78 16.63 -20.11 8.13
C MET A 78 15.87 -20.60 6.91
N THR A 79 14.73 -21.26 7.10
CA THR A 79 13.87 -21.67 5.97
C THR A 79 13.34 -20.47 5.20
N LYS A 80 12.86 -19.43 5.88
CA LYS A 80 12.35 -18.22 5.18
C LYS A 80 13.46 -17.48 4.43
N MET A 81 14.68 -17.47 4.97
CA MET A 81 15.85 -16.86 4.32
C MET A 81 16.26 -17.59 3.03
N GLU A 82 15.77 -18.80 2.74
CA GLU A 82 15.96 -19.44 1.43
C GLU A 82 15.25 -18.68 0.30
N ASP A 83 14.21 -17.92 0.62
CA ASP A 83 13.49 -17.04 -0.31
C ASP A 83 14.09 -15.60 -0.35
N ASP A 84 15.09 -15.28 0.48
CA ASP A 84 15.79 -13.98 0.40
C ASP A 84 16.71 -13.97 -0.82
N ARG A 85 16.41 -13.08 -1.76
CA ARG A 85 17.19 -12.90 -3.00
C ARG A 85 18.14 -11.70 -2.92
N HIS A 86 18.28 -11.09 -1.75
CA HIS A 86 19.03 -9.86 -1.49
C HIS A 86 18.69 -8.77 -2.51
N SER A 87 17.42 -8.74 -2.93
CA SER A 87 16.90 -7.79 -3.89
C SER A 87 15.85 -6.93 -3.24
N ASP A 88 16.26 -5.70 -3.00
CA ASP A 88 15.46 -4.67 -2.36
C ASP A 88 14.34 -4.15 -3.28
N THR A 89 14.66 -4.01 -4.57
CA THR A 89 13.85 -3.25 -5.52
C THR A 89 13.20 -4.06 -6.62
N TYR A 90 13.53 -5.36 -6.76
CA TYR A 90 13.08 -6.16 -7.88
C TYR A 90 12.86 -7.64 -7.57
N GLY A 91 11.79 -8.20 -8.12
CA GLY A 91 11.50 -9.63 -7.99
C GLY A 91 10.84 -10.00 -6.66
N SER A 92 10.48 -11.27 -6.57
CA SER A 92 9.95 -11.88 -5.35
C SER A 92 11.11 -12.14 -4.39
N SER A 93 10.96 -11.78 -3.12
CA SER A 93 12.00 -11.97 -2.10
C SER A 93 11.36 -11.98 -0.71
N TYR A 94 11.91 -12.78 0.19
CA TYR A 94 11.70 -12.61 1.63
C TYR A 94 12.58 -11.47 2.17
N GLU A 95 12.09 -10.74 3.18
CA GLU A 95 12.86 -9.78 3.95
C GLU A 95 12.58 -9.96 5.45
N PRO A 96 13.62 -10.14 6.29
CA PRO A 96 13.44 -10.30 7.74
C PRO A 96 13.17 -8.96 8.45
N CYS A 97 12.78 -9.05 9.72
CA CYS A 97 12.60 -7.89 10.59
C CYS A 97 13.89 -7.09 10.81
N GLY A 98 13.73 -5.78 10.96
CA GLY A 98 14.79 -4.86 11.34
C GLY A 98 15.73 -4.50 10.20
N THR A 99 15.23 -4.45 8.97
CA THR A 99 16.04 -4.12 7.78
C THR A 99 15.88 -2.68 7.31
N SER A 100 14.96 -1.92 7.91
CA SER A 100 14.71 -0.50 7.62
C SER A 100 14.47 0.28 8.91
N ALA A 101 14.43 1.61 8.80
CA ALA A 101 14.05 2.49 9.91
C ALA A 101 12.61 2.20 10.38
N GLY A 102 12.38 2.25 11.69
CA GLY A 102 11.10 1.96 12.33
C GLY A 102 10.17 3.17 12.48
N ALA A 103 9.01 2.98 13.09
CA ALA A 103 8.03 4.05 13.33
C ALA A 103 8.43 5.04 14.46
N ILE A 104 9.41 4.65 15.27
CA ILE A 104 9.97 5.46 16.36
C ILE A 104 11.36 5.93 15.92
N HIS A 105 11.69 7.21 16.14
CA HIS A 105 12.99 7.76 15.76
C HIS A 105 14.13 7.01 16.46
N GLY A 106 15.17 6.67 15.69
CA GLY A 106 16.35 5.95 16.18
C GLY A 106 16.16 4.44 16.34
N THR A 107 15.03 3.90 15.87
CA THR A 107 14.72 2.48 15.97
C THR A 107 14.61 1.83 14.59
N LEU A 108 14.72 0.50 14.57
CA LEU A 108 14.47 -0.30 13.37
C LEU A 108 13.00 -0.71 13.30
N ASP A 109 12.54 -1.05 12.10
CA ASP A 109 11.25 -1.66 11.89
C ASP A 109 11.12 -3.01 12.63
N PHE A 110 9.89 -3.48 12.74
CA PHE A 110 9.62 -4.82 13.25
C PHE A 110 8.49 -5.49 12.48
N TYR A 111 8.77 -5.74 11.21
CA TYR A 111 7.94 -6.56 10.36
C TYR A 111 8.81 -7.38 9.41
N GLU A 112 8.33 -8.54 9.01
CA GLU A 112 8.92 -9.35 7.95
C GLU A 112 7.99 -9.35 6.73
N THR A 113 8.56 -9.54 5.54
CA THR A 113 7.77 -9.58 4.31
C THR A 113 8.11 -10.76 3.42
N LEU A 114 7.11 -11.23 2.67
CA LEU A 114 7.31 -12.02 1.47
C LEU A 114 6.72 -11.26 0.29
N LYS A 115 7.58 -10.82 -0.64
CA LYS A 115 7.19 -10.14 -1.86
C LYS A 115 6.97 -11.16 -2.97
N ILE A 116 5.88 -11.03 -3.71
CA ILE A 116 5.55 -11.79 -4.91
C ILE A 116 5.44 -10.80 -6.07
N ALA A 117 6.49 -10.75 -6.90
CA ALA A 117 6.52 -9.83 -8.03
C ALA A 117 5.48 -10.24 -9.08
N ARG A 118 4.68 -9.27 -9.53
CA ARG A 118 3.63 -9.48 -10.53
C ARG A 118 4.16 -10.11 -11.81
N SER A 119 5.29 -9.61 -12.30
CA SER A 119 5.93 -10.09 -13.53
C SER A 119 6.38 -11.55 -13.42
N GLU A 120 6.94 -11.94 -12.27
CA GLU A 120 7.35 -13.31 -12.00
C GLU A 120 6.14 -14.24 -11.84
N MET A 121 5.07 -13.78 -11.18
CA MET A 121 3.85 -14.58 -11.05
C MET A 121 3.19 -14.85 -12.40
N TYR A 122 2.98 -13.81 -13.22
CA TYR A 122 2.38 -13.97 -14.54
C TYR A 122 3.26 -14.76 -15.51
N GLY A 123 4.58 -14.64 -15.36
CA GLY A 123 5.55 -15.47 -16.09
C GLY A 123 5.73 -16.88 -15.53
N LYS A 124 5.09 -17.21 -14.39
CA LYS A 124 5.32 -18.45 -13.62
C LYS A 124 6.81 -18.75 -13.43
N ALA A 125 7.55 -17.72 -13.03
CA ALA A 125 9.00 -17.78 -12.97
C ALA A 125 9.46 -18.87 -11.97
N PRO A 126 10.54 -19.61 -12.29
CA PRO A 126 11.09 -20.62 -11.37
C PRO A 126 11.61 -20.00 -10.07
N SER A 127 11.91 -18.69 -10.08
CA SER A 127 12.38 -17.90 -8.94
C SER A 127 11.29 -17.51 -7.94
N LEU A 128 10.03 -17.89 -8.19
CA LEU A 128 8.95 -17.65 -7.22
C LEU A 128 9.22 -18.40 -5.90
N PRO A 129 8.83 -17.83 -4.75
CA PRO A 129 8.87 -18.52 -3.46
C PRO A 129 8.06 -19.81 -3.46
N GLN A 130 8.47 -20.81 -2.67
CA GLN A 130 7.80 -22.12 -2.68
C GLN A 130 6.32 -22.02 -2.30
N ALA A 131 5.97 -21.19 -1.32
CA ALA A 131 4.59 -20.94 -0.93
C ALA A 131 3.71 -20.46 -2.09
N ALA A 132 4.26 -19.65 -3.00
CA ALA A 132 3.54 -19.19 -4.18
C ALA A 132 3.53 -20.26 -5.30
N LYS A 133 4.60 -21.03 -5.46
CA LYS A 133 4.68 -22.15 -6.41
C LYS A 133 3.68 -23.28 -6.10
N ASP A 134 3.48 -23.58 -4.81
CA ASP A 134 2.51 -24.58 -4.37
C ASP A 134 1.06 -24.12 -4.53
N ASN A 135 0.85 -22.81 -4.65
CA ASN A 135 -0.47 -22.17 -4.69
C ASN A 135 -0.64 -21.26 -5.92
N LEU A 136 -0.02 -21.61 -7.05
CA LEU A 136 0.07 -20.74 -8.24
C LEU A 136 -1.28 -20.20 -8.72
N GLU A 137 -2.31 -21.05 -8.77
CA GLU A 137 -3.64 -20.66 -9.26
C GLU A 137 -4.29 -19.61 -8.37
N LEU A 138 -4.13 -19.75 -7.05
CA LEU A 138 -4.65 -18.80 -6.08
C LEU A 138 -3.93 -17.45 -6.20
N PHE A 139 -2.59 -17.45 -6.19
CA PHE A 139 -1.82 -16.21 -6.28
C PHE A 139 -2.02 -15.50 -7.63
N ASP A 140 -2.05 -16.23 -8.75
CA ASP A 140 -2.35 -15.65 -10.08
C ASP A 140 -3.76 -15.05 -10.12
N ARG A 141 -4.78 -15.78 -9.64
CA ARG A 141 -6.16 -15.28 -9.55
C ARG A 141 -6.26 -14.03 -8.69
N PHE A 142 -5.67 -14.04 -7.51
CA PHE A 142 -5.72 -12.92 -6.56
C PHE A 142 -5.01 -11.68 -7.11
N LEU A 143 -3.81 -11.83 -7.71
CA LEU A 143 -3.09 -10.74 -8.37
C LEU A 143 -3.87 -10.15 -9.55
N ARG A 144 -4.50 -10.98 -10.38
CA ARG A 144 -5.34 -10.52 -11.49
C ARG A 144 -6.58 -9.77 -11.02
N ALA A 145 -7.18 -10.20 -9.91
CA ALA A 145 -8.29 -9.48 -9.30
C ALA A 145 -7.84 -8.10 -8.80
N CYS A 146 -6.70 -8.02 -8.12
CA CYS A 146 -6.10 -6.75 -7.69
C CYS A 146 -5.78 -5.83 -8.88
N ASP A 147 -5.21 -6.37 -9.96
CA ASP A 147 -4.96 -5.64 -11.22
C ASP A 147 -6.26 -5.09 -11.81
N THR A 148 -7.31 -5.90 -11.87
CA THR A 148 -8.60 -5.51 -12.44
C THR A 148 -9.24 -4.39 -11.63
N ILE A 149 -9.24 -4.52 -10.30
CA ILE A 149 -9.79 -3.51 -9.39
C ILE A 149 -9.06 -2.19 -9.55
N THR A 150 -7.73 -2.22 -9.43
CA THR A 150 -6.92 -1.00 -9.48
C THR A 150 -6.98 -0.34 -10.87
N THR A 151 -6.98 -1.12 -11.96
CA THR A 151 -7.15 -0.60 -13.32
C THR A 151 -8.54 0.01 -13.53
N THR A 152 -9.59 -0.58 -12.95
CA THR A 152 -10.96 -0.02 -13.00
C THR A 152 -11.02 1.33 -12.31
N ILE A 153 -10.44 1.45 -11.11
CA ILE A 153 -10.31 2.72 -10.37
C ILE A 153 -9.59 3.77 -11.23
N LEU A 154 -8.44 3.43 -11.82
CA LEU A 154 -7.70 4.33 -12.71
C LEU A 154 -8.53 4.76 -13.91
N ALA A 155 -9.26 3.85 -14.54
CA ALA A 155 -10.12 4.17 -15.68
C ALA A 155 -11.27 5.12 -15.30
N ARG A 156 -11.87 4.96 -14.11
CA ARG A 156 -12.88 5.89 -13.59
C ARG A 156 -12.31 7.29 -13.37
N LEU A 157 -11.11 7.38 -12.78
CA LEU A 157 -10.41 8.66 -12.61
C LEU A 157 -10.04 9.29 -13.95
N SER A 158 -9.52 8.51 -14.91
CA SER A 158 -9.20 8.97 -16.26
C SER A 158 -10.40 9.57 -16.98
N ASP A 159 -11.60 9.00 -16.78
CA ASP A 159 -12.84 9.52 -17.37
C ASP A 159 -13.18 10.92 -16.80
N LEU A 160 -13.08 11.13 -15.49
CA LEU A 160 -13.34 12.44 -14.87
C LEU A 160 -12.27 13.50 -15.20
N PHE A 161 -11.03 13.08 -15.42
CA PHE A 161 -9.97 13.96 -15.91
C PHE A 161 -10.07 14.22 -17.43
N ASN A 162 -11.05 13.62 -18.12
CA ASN A 162 -11.22 13.70 -19.57
C ASN A 162 -9.94 13.32 -20.34
N LEU A 163 -9.22 12.30 -19.85
CA LEU A 163 -7.96 11.88 -20.45
C LEU A 163 -8.22 11.10 -21.75
N ILE A 164 -7.50 11.49 -22.80
CA ILE A 164 -7.52 10.83 -24.10
C ILE A 164 -6.64 9.56 -24.09
N PRO A 165 -6.91 8.58 -24.98
CA PRO A 165 -6.07 7.39 -25.13
C PRO A 165 -4.58 7.71 -25.27
N GLY A 166 -3.74 6.89 -24.64
CA GLY A 166 -2.30 7.11 -24.48
C GLY A 166 -1.93 8.00 -23.30
N SER A 167 -2.84 8.88 -22.86
CA SER A 167 -2.64 9.76 -21.70
C SER A 167 -3.40 9.31 -20.45
N ARG A 168 -4.24 8.27 -20.56
CA ARG A 168 -5.03 7.76 -19.43
C ARG A 168 -4.12 7.14 -18.38
N PHE A 169 -4.55 7.14 -17.12
CA PHE A 169 -3.75 6.61 -16.03
C PHE A 169 -3.52 5.11 -16.19
N GLU A 170 -4.54 4.34 -16.58
CA GLU A 170 -4.42 2.90 -16.83
C GLU A 170 -3.49 2.56 -18.01
N ASP A 171 -3.30 3.47 -18.98
CA ASP A 171 -2.38 3.26 -20.11
C ASP A 171 -0.91 3.15 -19.66
N LYS A 172 -0.61 3.51 -18.40
CA LYS A 172 0.70 3.43 -17.77
C LYS A 172 0.99 2.06 -17.12
N HIS A 173 0.05 1.12 -17.21
CA HIS A 173 0.10 -0.19 -16.54
C HIS A 173 -0.18 -1.35 -17.50
N ARG A 174 0.36 -1.32 -18.72
CA ARG A 174 0.01 -2.33 -19.73
C ARG A 174 0.41 -3.74 -19.25
N PRO A 175 -0.39 -4.78 -19.56
CA PRO A 175 -0.12 -6.15 -19.12
C PRO A 175 1.30 -6.66 -19.44
N GLY A 176 1.83 -6.35 -20.63
CA GLY A 176 3.18 -6.72 -21.06
C GLY A 176 4.27 -5.71 -20.72
N GLY A 177 3.92 -4.59 -20.08
CA GLY A 177 4.87 -3.57 -19.68
C GLY A 177 5.69 -4.00 -18.47
N LYS A 178 7.00 -3.72 -18.48
CA LYS A 178 7.87 -3.94 -17.31
C LYS A 178 7.52 -2.92 -16.24
N SER A 179 7.17 -3.40 -15.05
CA SER A 179 6.90 -2.59 -13.86
C SER A 179 7.43 -3.31 -12.63
N ARG A 180 7.54 -2.57 -11.54
CA ARG A 180 7.88 -3.11 -10.22
C ARG A 180 6.63 -3.48 -9.40
N SER A 181 5.45 -3.64 -10.00
CA SER A 181 4.24 -3.99 -9.26
C SER A 181 4.44 -5.30 -8.50
N THR A 182 3.97 -5.35 -7.25
CA THR A 182 4.24 -6.47 -6.36
C THR A 182 3.11 -6.67 -5.37
N LEU A 183 2.82 -7.93 -5.06
CA LEU A 183 1.99 -8.31 -3.92
C LEU A 183 2.94 -8.57 -2.74
N THR A 184 2.79 -7.82 -1.66
CA THR A 184 3.64 -7.98 -0.47
C THR A 184 2.80 -8.48 0.69
N LEU A 185 3.22 -9.62 1.23
CA LEU A 185 2.65 -10.24 2.41
C LEU A 185 3.46 -9.74 3.61
N PHE A 186 2.82 -9.08 4.57
CA PHE A 186 3.47 -8.55 5.77
C PHE A 186 3.05 -9.34 7.01
N ARG A 187 4.01 -9.59 7.89
CA ARG A 187 3.74 -9.97 9.28
C ARG A 187 4.47 -9.03 10.22
N TYR A 188 3.73 -8.51 11.19
CA TYR A 188 4.23 -7.78 12.36
C TYR A 188 4.18 -8.74 13.54
N PRO A 189 5.32 -9.29 14.00
CA PRO A 189 5.30 -10.32 15.03
C PRO A 189 4.80 -9.78 16.37
N LYS A 190 4.10 -10.63 17.15
CA LYS A 190 3.79 -10.38 18.54
C LYS A 190 5.10 -10.13 19.31
N GLN A 191 5.07 -9.15 20.20
CA GLN A 191 6.17 -8.75 21.04
C GLN A 191 5.86 -9.10 22.50
N GLU A 192 6.74 -9.88 23.13
CA GLU A 192 6.62 -10.21 24.57
C GLU A 192 7.10 -9.04 25.44
N THR A 193 8.10 -8.30 24.96
CA THR A 193 8.67 -7.11 25.62
C THR A 193 8.39 -5.85 24.80
N GLN A 194 8.38 -4.70 25.48
CA GLN A 194 8.38 -3.42 24.79
C GLN A 194 9.78 -3.14 24.27
N ASP A 195 10.13 -3.78 23.17
CA ASP A 195 11.34 -3.46 22.43
C ASP A 195 11.05 -2.22 21.59
N ASN A 196 11.97 -1.27 21.52
CA ASN A 196 11.82 -0.05 20.72
C ASN A 196 11.69 -0.31 19.20
N LYS A 197 11.67 -1.56 18.75
CA LYS A 197 11.52 -1.95 17.34
C LYS A 197 10.05 -2.19 17.07
N VAL A 198 9.33 -1.20 16.56
CA VAL A 198 7.89 -1.32 16.40
C VAL A 198 7.42 -0.66 15.11
N GLY A 199 6.58 -1.38 14.38
CA GLY A 199 5.80 -0.81 13.29
C GLY A 199 6.58 -0.58 12.01
N HIS A 200 5.99 0.23 11.14
CA HIS A 200 6.53 0.62 9.84
C HIS A 200 6.60 2.15 9.81
N ASN A 201 7.76 2.71 9.44
CA ASN A 201 8.02 4.15 9.47
C ASN A 201 7.00 4.96 8.66
N LYS A 202 6.86 6.25 8.99
CA LYS A 202 6.01 7.16 8.22
C LYS A 202 6.52 7.32 6.80
N HIS A 203 5.63 7.17 5.83
CA HIS A 203 5.96 7.32 4.43
C HIS A 203 4.71 7.56 3.59
N THR A 204 4.96 7.78 2.31
CA THR A 204 3.97 7.72 1.22
C THR A 204 4.35 6.57 0.30
N ASP A 205 3.38 5.99 -0.38
CA ASP A 205 3.67 4.91 -1.30
C ASP A 205 4.28 5.43 -2.61
N ILE A 206 5.30 4.73 -3.11
CA ILE A 206 6.03 5.07 -4.34
C ILE A 206 5.12 5.00 -5.58
N GLY A 207 4.23 4.00 -5.58
CA GLY A 207 3.49 3.53 -6.75
C GLY A 207 2.36 4.45 -7.19
N THR A 208 1.41 3.87 -7.91
CA THR A 208 0.22 4.54 -8.43
C THR A 208 -0.94 4.38 -7.46
N LEU A 209 -1.27 3.13 -7.12
CA LEU A 209 -2.28 2.79 -6.12
C LEU A 209 -1.75 1.65 -5.25
N THR A 210 -2.17 1.63 -4.00
CA THR A 210 -2.00 0.48 -3.11
C THR A 210 -3.37 -0.03 -2.73
N LEU A 211 -3.57 -1.34 -2.86
CA LEU A 211 -4.75 -2.04 -2.37
C LEU A 211 -4.33 -2.90 -1.17
N LEU A 212 -4.74 -2.49 0.02
CA LEU A 212 -4.34 -3.07 1.29
C LEU A 212 -5.50 -3.87 1.91
N PHE A 213 -5.20 -5.10 2.31
CA PHE A 213 -6.11 -5.98 3.02
C PHE A 213 -5.56 -6.26 4.43
N SER A 214 -6.37 -6.04 5.46
CA SER A 214 -6.01 -6.34 6.85
C SER A 214 -7.25 -6.45 7.72
N GLU A 215 -7.27 -7.45 8.61
CA GLU A 215 -8.35 -7.64 9.59
C GLU A 215 -8.02 -6.99 10.95
N GLN A 216 -6.82 -6.42 11.08
CA GLN A 216 -6.25 -6.02 12.36
C GLN A 216 -5.80 -4.57 12.35
N TRP A 217 -6.02 -3.91 13.47
CA TRP A 217 -5.62 -2.52 13.68
C TRP A 217 -4.11 -2.36 13.50
N GLY A 218 -3.69 -1.15 13.12
CA GLY A 218 -2.28 -0.78 13.14
C GLY A 218 -1.90 0.26 12.10
N LEU A 219 -2.62 0.29 10.96
CA LEU A 219 -2.44 1.37 9.98
C LEU A 219 -2.89 2.69 10.60
N GLN A 220 -2.03 3.70 10.53
CA GLN A 220 -2.35 5.08 10.83
C GLN A 220 -2.12 5.95 9.60
N VAL A 221 -3.05 6.87 9.37
CA VAL A 221 -2.92 7.92 8.36
C VAL A 221 -2.79 9.25 9.06
N LEU A 222 -2.00 10.14 8.48
CA LEU A 222 -1.89 11.50 8.97
C LEU A 222 -3.01 12.33 8.37
N SER A 223 -3.81 12.97 9.23
CA SER A 223 -4.85 13.91 8.79
C SER A 223 -4.23 15.11 8.09
N PRO A 224 -4.62 15.42 6.83
CA PRO A 224 -4.16 16.64 6.18
C PRO A 224 -4.72 17.90 6.85
N GLU A 225 -5.83 17.81 7.59
CA GLU A 225 -6.48 18.96 8.22
C GLU A 225 -5.88 19.28 9.60
N THR A 226 -5.64 18.25 10.40
CA THR A 226 -5.21 18.42 11.80
C THR A 226 -3.73 18.13 12.00
N SER A 227 -3.05 17.50 11.03
CA SER A 227 -1.69 16.94 11.17
C SER A 227 -1.58 15.93 12.33
N GLU A 228 -2.69 15.30 12.72
CA GLU A 228 -2.74 14.26 13.75
C GLU A 228 -2.80 12.86 13.13
N TRP A 229 -2.25 11.88 13.84
CA TRP A 229 -2.29 10.48 13.46
C TRP A 229 -3.62 9.84 13.87
N ASN A 230 -4.35 9.34 12.87
CA ASN A 230 -5.61 8.63 13.08
C ASN A 230 -5.47 7.18 12.59
N PHE A 231 -6.03 6.23 13.35
CA PHE A 231 -6.06 4.84 12.94
C PHE A 231 -7.08 4.61 11.82
N VAL A 232 -6.74 3.72 10.91
CA VAL A 232 -7.69 3.17 9.94
C VAL A 232 -8.30 1.92 10.55
N ALA A 233 -9.59 1.97 10.88
CA ALA A 233 -10.30 0.84 11.48
C ALA A 233 -10.36 -0.34 10.49
N PRO A 234 -10.07 -1.58 10.93
CA PRO A 234 -10.35 -2.76 10.12
C PRO A 234 -11.85 -2.87 9.83
N MET A 235 -12.19 -3.18 8.59
CA MET A 235 -13.57 -3.27 8.16
C MET A 235 -13.77 -4.54 7.34
N GLN A 236 -14.74 -5.36 7.75
CA GLN A 236 -15.10 -6.61 7.07
C GLN A 236 -15.53 -6.33 5.63
N ASP A 237 -15.14 -7.21 4.69
CA ASP A 237 -15.45 -7.12 3.26
C ASP A 237 -14.85 -5.90 2.53
N HIS A 238 -13.97 -5.13 3.19
CA HIS A 238 -13.36 -3.95 2.61
C HIS A 238 -11.85 -4.08 2.50
N ALA A 239 -11.31 -3.54 1.41
CA ALA A 239 -9.90 -3.18 1.33
C ALA A 239 -9.73 -1.69 1.65
N VAL A 240 -8.54 -1.30 2.07
CA VAL A 240 -8.13 0.11 2.13
C VAL A 240 -7.36 0.41 0.85
N VAL A 241 -7.71 1.49 0.15
CA VAL A 241 -6.98 1.93 -1.03
C VAL A 241 -6.36 3.28 -0.76
N ASN A 242 -5.10 3.45 -1.19
CA ASN A 242 -4.46 4.76 -1.20
C ASN A 242 -3.78 5.10 -2.51
N VAL A 243 -3.76 6.40 -2.78
CA VAL A 243 -3.04 7.02 -3.89
C VAL A 243 -1.56 7.06 -3.53
N GLY A 244 -0.71 6.61 -4.45
CA GLY A 244 0.74 6.73 -4.35
C GLY A 244 1.28 7.93 -5.12
N ASP A 245 2.57 8.20 -4.93
CA ASP A 245 3.27 9.34 -5.52
C ASP A 245 3.20 9.38 -7.04
N SER A 246 3.31 8.23 -7.71
CA SER A 246 3.26 8.18 -9.18
C SER A 246 1.91 8.69 -9.69
N LEU A 247 0.80 8.35 -9.04
CA LEU A 247 -0.52 8.83 -9.46
C LEU A 247 -0.72 10.31 -9.11
N ARG A 248 -0.24 10.75 -7.94
CA ARG A 248 -0.18 12.17 -7.60
C ARG A 248 0.55 12.96 -8.70
N PHE A 249 1.75 12.53 -9.08
CA PHE A 249 2.55 13.20 -10.13
C PHE A 249 1.88 13.13 -11.51
N LEU A 250 1.35 11.98 -11.91
CA LEU A 250 0.63 11.82 -13.18
C LEU A 250 -0.61 12.72 -13.27
N SER A 251 -1.28 12.97 -12.14
CA SER A 251 -2.44 13.87 -12.05
C SER A 251 -2.06 15.35 -12.01
N GLY A 252 -0.78 15.70 -12.09
CA GLY A 252 -0.31 17.08 -11.93
C GLY A 252 -0.44 17.58 -10.48
N ASN A 253 -0.24 16.70 -9.50
CA ASN A 253 -0.42 16.93 -8.06
C ASN A 253 -1.87 17.19 -7.61
N VAL A 254 -2.87 16.89 -8.45
CA VAL A 254 -4.30 17.07 -8.11
C VAL A 254 -4.79 16.00 -7.12
N LEU A 255 -4.33 14.77 -7.26
CA LEU A 255 -4.65 13.66 -6.35
C LEU A 255 -3.61 13.59 -5.24
N LYS A 256 -4.03 13.36 -3.99
CA LYS A 256 -3.14 13.37 -2.83
C LYS A 256 -2.58 11.99 -2.55
N SER A 257 -1.25 11.86 -2.58
CA SER A 257 -0.55 10.77 -1.89
C SER A 257 -0.54 11.12 -0.40
N CYS A 258 -0.83 10.19 0.51
CA CYS A 258 -0.97 10.52 1.93
C CYS A 258 0.03 9.78 2.81
N VAL A 259 0.53 10.52 3.81
CA VAL A 259 1.52 10.00 4.76
C VAL A 259 0.82 9.06 5.72
N HIS A 260 1.36 7.86 5.83
CA HIS A 260 0.84 6.80 6.68
C HIS A 260 1.99 6.04 7.34
N ARG A 261 1.69 5.33 8.41
CA ARG A 261 2.63 4.48 9.15
C ARG A 261 1.90 3.27 9.71
N VAL A 262 2.63 2.30 10.25
CA VAL A 262 2.04 1.23 11.07
C VAL A 262 2.55 1.38 12.49
N ALA A 263 1.63 1.42 13.46
CA ALA A 263 1.93 1.51 14.89
C ALA A 263 0.95 0.63 15.68
N PRO A 264 1.34 0.06 16.84
CA PRO A 264 0.42 -0.74 17.64
C PRO A 264 -0.75 0.11 18.15
N PRO A 265 -1.95 -0.47 18.22
CA PRO A 265 -3.16 0.25 18.62
C PRO A 265 -3.33 0.37 20.15
N ASN A 266 -2.33 0.00 20.95
CA ASN A 266 -2.47 -0.08 22.40
C ASN A 266 -1.55 0.92 23.12
N VAL A 267 -1.91 1.21 24.38
CA VAL A 267 -1.14 2.12 25.26
C VAL A 267 0.23 1.53 25.61
N SER A 268 0.37 0.19 25.58
CA SER A 268 1.63 -0.49 25.85
C SER A 268 2.69 -0.24 24.77
N GLY A 269 2.30 0.27 23.60
CA GLY A 269 3.21 0.62 22.51
C GLY A 269 3.92 -0.57 21.88
N ARG A 270 3.43 -1.80 22.13
CA ARG A 270 3.99 -3.06 21.63
C ARG A 270 2.94 -3.83 20.83
N GLN A 271 3.37 -4.65 19.90
CA GLN A 271 2.48 -5.51 19.13
C GLN A 271 2.00 -6.70 19.99
N GLU A 272 0.75 -6.71 20.45
CA GLU A 272 0.24 -7.73 21.41
C GLU A 272 -0.23 -9.04 20.76
N GLU A 273 -0.40 -9.03 19.44
CA GLU A 273 -0.76 -10.19 18.62
C GLU A 273 -0.01 -10.15 17.28
N HIS A 274 0.16 -11.29 16.61
CA HIS A 274 0.68 -11.28 15.25
C HIS A 274 -0.29 -10.53 14.35
N ARG A 275 0.17 -9.44 13.73
CA ARG A 275 -0.62 -8.70 12.74
C ARG A 275 -0.22 -9.09 11.34
N TYR A 276 -1.20 -9.41 10.51
CA TYR A 276 -1.01 -9.73 9.10
C TYR A 276 -1.67 -8.67 8.22
N SER A 277 -1.00 -8.32 7.13
CA SER A 277 -1.60 -7.50 6.08
C SER A 277 -1.03 -7.84 4.72
N ILE A 278 -1.85 -7.69 3.68
CA ILE A 278 -1.45 -7.92 2.30
C ILE A 278 -1.60 -6.62 1.54
N ALA A 279 -0.53 -6.13 0.93
CA ALA A 279 -0.57 -4.94 0.09
C ALA A 279 -0.27 -5.32 -1.36
N TYR A 280 -1.17 -4.99 -2.27
CA TYR A 280 -0.86 -4.96 -3.68
C TYR A 280 -0.43 -3.55 -4.09
N PHE A 281 0.85 -3.39 -4.41
CA PHE A 281 1.42 -2.14 -4.89
C PHE A 281 1.36 -2.12 -6.41
N LEU A 282 0.38 -1.40 -6.97
CA LEU A 282 0.33 -1.12 -8.40
C LEU A 282 1.34 -0.02 -8.72
N ARG A 283 2.32 -0.32 -9.57
CA ARG A 283 3.34 0.63 -10.02
C ARG A 283 3.24 0.82 -11.53
N ALA A 284 3.50 2.05 -11.99
CA ALA A 284 3.55 2.34 -13.41
C ALA A 284 4.69 1.55 -14.08
N GLU A 285 4.59 1.37 -15.40
CA GLU A 285 5.69 0.83 -16.19
C GLU A 285 6.97 1.64 -15.95
N ASP A 286 8.11 0.96 -15.85
CA ASP A 286 9.40 1.53 -15.49
C ASP A 286 9.78 2.75 -16.34
N VAL A 287 9.37 2.75 -17.60
CA VAL A 287 9.66 3.79 -18.60
C VAL A 287 8.73 4.99 -18.53
N VAL A 288 7.64 4.92 -17.77
CA VAL A 288 6.69 6.03 -17.62
C VAL A 288 7.39 7.16 -16.90
N GLN A 289 7.27 8.38 -17.44
CA GLN A 289 7.85 9.57 -16.86
C GLN A 289 6.77 10.52 -16.35
N TYR A 290 7.09 11.23 -15.28
CA TYR A 290 6.27 12.27 -14.71
C TYR A 290 7.16 13.37 -14.10
N LYS A 291 6.54 14.50 -13.74
CA LYS A 291 7.20 15.56 -12.99
C LYS A 291 6.99 15.30 -11.50
N ASP A 292 8.07 15.15 -10.74
CA ASP A 292 7.99 14.99 -9.29
C ASP A 292 7.61 16.32 -8.59
N SER A 293 7.53 16.29 -7.25
CA SER A 293 7.20 17.47 -6.43
C SER A 293 8.23 18.61 -6.53
N LYS A 294 9.44 18.34 -7.01
CA LYS A 294 10.50 19.34 -7.27
C LYS A 294 10.51 19.78 -8.75
N GLY A 295 9.58 19.30 -9.57
CA GLY A 295 9.49 19.58 -11.00
C GLY A 295 10.49 18.82 -11.87
N ARG A 296 11.24 17.86 -11.30
CA ARG A 296 12.18 17.02 -12.05
C ARG A 296 11.40 16.04 -12.92
N VAL A 297 11.82 15.87 -14.17
CA VAL A 297 11.31 14.77 -15.01
C VAL A 297 12.05 13.50 -14.61
N ILE A 298 11.33 12.53 -14.06
CA ILE A 298 11.90 11.27 -13.56
C ILE A 298 11.06 10.10 -14.05
N SER A 299 11.71 8.95 -14.28
CA SER A 299 11.01 7.72 -14.64
C SER A 299 10.43 7.04 -13.39
N ALA A 300 9.37 6.24 -13.56
CA ALA A 300 8.76 5.47 -12.49
C ALA A 300 9.75 4.52 -11.82
N ARG A 301 10.68 3.96 -12.60
CA ARG A 301 11.81 3.19 -12.08
C ARG A 301 12.71 4.04 -11.21
N ASP A 302 13.20 5.16 -11.73
CA ASP A 302 14.25 5.91 -11.05
C ASP A 302 13.70 6.56 -9.78
N TRP A 303 12.43 7.01 -9.79
CA TRP A 303 11.74 7.44 -8.57
C TRP A 303 11.61 6.32 -7.55
N HIS A 304 11.29 5.11 -8.00
CA HIS A 304 11.22 3.95 -7.13
C HIS A 304 12.56 3.64 -6.49
N ASP A 305 13.62 3.52 -7.29
CA ASP A 305 14.93 3.11 -6.80
C ASP A 305 15.55 4.21 -5.91
N GLU A 306 15.37 5.50 -6.24
CA GLU A 306 15.77 6.64 -5.41
C GLU A 306 15.04 6.60 -4.05
N LYS A 307 13.72 6.48 -4.05
CA LYS A 307 12.93 6.47 -2.82
C LYS A 307 13.16 5.22 -1.97
N TYR A 308 13.29 4.05 -2.58
CA TYR A 308 13.63 2.82 -1.87
C TYR A 308 15.00 2.92 -1.20
N GLY A 309 15.99 3.53 -1.86
CA GLY A 309 17.28 3.82 -1.26
C GLY A 309 17.15 4.63 0.04
N VAL A 310 16.23 5.61 0.08
CA VAL A 310 15.98 6.41 1.28
C VAL A 310 15.28 5.62 2.40
N PHE A 311 14.41 4.65 2.09
CA PHE A 311 13.80 3.78 3.11
C PHE A 311 14.83 2.97 3.92
N ARG A 312 15.99 2.66 3.31
CA ARG A 312 17.09 1.93 3.95
C ARG A 312 17.97 2.80 4.85
N LEU A 313 17.87 4.12 4.74
CA LEU A 313 18.66 5.06 5.53
C LEU A 313 18.10 5.16 6.96
N SER A 314 18.96 5.56 7.90
CA SER A 314 18.50 5.93 9.24
C SER A 314 17.55 7.14 9.19
N HIS A 315 16.80 7.41 10.27
CA HIS A 315 15.95 8.61 10.36
C HIS A 315 16.74 9.91 10.13
N ASP A 316 17.99 9.97 10.61
CA ASP A 316 18.82 11.17 10.50
C ASP A 316 19.30 11.39 9.06
N GLU A 317 19.63 10.32 8.36
CA GLU A 317 20.07 10.35 6.96
C GLU A 317 18.91 10.55 5.98
N SER A 318 17.71 10.05 6.29
CA SER A 318 16.53 10.15 5.41
C SER A 318 15.80 11.51 5.46
N ASN A 319 16.02 12.29 6.52
CA ASN A 319 15.36 13.59 6.74
C ASN A 319 15.85 14.72 5.80
N SER A 320 16.95 14.54 5.06
CA SER A 320 17.57 15.63 4.28
C SER A 320 16.75 16.08 3.06
N ASP A 321 16.01 15.17 2.42
CA ASP A 321 15.45 15.41 1.08
C ASP A 321 13.94 15.23 0.94
N ARG A 322 13.24 14.88 2.03
CA ARG A 322 11.76 14.73 2.10
C ARG A 322 11.20 13.69 1.12
N ILE A 323 12.06 12.77 0.67
CA ILE A 323 11.72 11.76 -0.33
C ILE A 323 10.75 10.71 0.24
N LEU A 324 10.88 10.35 1.53
CA LEU A 324 9.97 9.39 2.20
C LEU A 324 8.50 9.83 2.17
N THR A 325 8.25 11.14 2.24
CA THR A 325 6.92 11.75 2.21
C THR A 325 6.53 12.30 0.83
N GLY A 326 7.28 11.96 -0.23
CA GLY A 326 6.99 12.44 -1.59
C GLY A 326 7.12 13.96 -1.72
N GLY A 327 7.88 14.60 -0.83
CA GLY A 327 8.07 16.05 -0.76
C GLY A 327 6.96 16.82 -0.03
N MET A 328 6.13 16.16 0.78
CA MET A 328 5.02 16.81 1.50
C MET A 328 5.38 17.39 2.87
N GLU A 329 6.65 17.49 3.24
CA GLU A 329 7.06 18.09 4.52
C GLU A 329 7.64 19.51 4.33
N LYS A 330 7.46 20.40 5.32
CA LYS A 330 8.19 21.68 5.48
C LYS A 330 8.50 21.90 6.96
N GLY A 331 9.65 21.41 7.41
CA GLY A 331 9.96 21.37 8.84
C GLY A 331 9.21 20.20 9.49
N GLU A 332 8.57 20.43 10.64
CA GLU A 332 7.66 19.46 11.28
C GLU A 332 6.22 19.52 10.74
N GLU A 333 5.92 20.49 9.87
CA GLU A 333 4.59 20.68 9.28
C GLU A 333 4.45 20.00 7.92
N PHE A 334 3.28 19.42 7.64
CA PHE A 334 2.97 18.80 6.37
C PHE A 334 2.38 19.84 5.40
N ILE A 335 2.99 19.99 4.22
CA ILE A 335 2.44 20.80 3.13
C ILE A 335 1.34 19.99 2.46
N VAL A 336 0.10 20.29 2.79
CA VAL A 336 -1.05 19.95 1.96
C VAL A 336 -1.04 20.91 0.78
N SER A 337 -0.32 20.56 -0.30
CA SER A 337 -0.35 21.30 -1.57
C SER A 337 -1.58 20.92 -2.37
#